data_AF-A0A833XDB3-F1
#
_entry.id   AF-A0A833XDB3-F1
#
_cell.length_a   1.000
_cell.length_b   1.000
_cell.length_c   1.000
_cell.angle_alpha   90.00
_cell.angle_beta   90.00
_cell.angle_gamma   90.00
#
_symmetry.space_group_name_H-M   'P 1'
#
loop_
_entity.id
_entity.type
_entity.pdbx_description
1 polymer ?
#
loop_
_entity_poly.entity_id
_entity_poly.type
_entity_poly.pdbx_seq_one_letter_code
_entity_poly.pdbx_strand_id
1 'polypeptide(L)'
;MIQKCTNKFCAFLAQVESLHPSGATEQDKIEKAKIMYKEIEKGNFTVEHCWCQLRHQPKWQQHMNNLNTRRKPPDKRPANEQSFEVPDDVVEENVERPPGKKLEKDNLRKRKAQEACDADFNGALEKMTADRRLFMGERRAWVTKADEVRGAQLELDKRKFKTEIMSKDLSNMTVMQQAYFLNIQKKIYENSLNNSEGTFDTSPSIPHGGV
;
A
#
# COMPACT_ATOMS: atom_id res chain seq x y z
N MET A 1 -22.08 -6.70 13.17
CA MET A 1 -21.49 -5.41 13.64
C MET A 1 -20.32 -4.98 12.75
N ILE A 2 -19.29 -5.81 12.60
CA ILE A 2 -18.08 -5.53 11.79
C ILE A 2 -18.44 -5.11 10.35
N GLN A 3 -19.20 -5.92 9.61
CA GLN A 3 -19.57 -5.63 8.22
C GLN A 3 -20.26 -4.25 8.04
N LYS A 4 -21.13 -3.85 8.96
CA LYS A 4 -21.84 -2.56 8.91
C LYS A 4 -20.86 -1.39 9.09
N CYS A 5 -19.95 -1.48 10.06
CA CYS A 5 -18.92 -0.46 10.30
C CYS A 5 -17.95 -0.37 9.12
N THR A 6 -17.53 -1.51 8.57
CA THR A 6 -16.63 -1.59 7.43
C THR A 6 -17.25 -0.99 6.16
N ASN A 7 -18.51 -1.32 5.85
CA ASN A 7 -19.21 -0.77 4.70
C ASN A 7 -19.39 0.75 4.79
N LYS A 8 -19.61 1.27 6.01
CA LYS A 8 -19.73 2.69 6.28
C LYS A 8 -18.39 3.41 6.11
N PHE A 9 -17.32 2.82 6.63
CA PHE A 9 -15.95 3.31 6.41
C PHE A 9 -15.57 3.34 4.93
N CYS A 10 -15.92 2.29 4.16
CA CYS A 10 -15.73 2.29 2.70
C CYS A 10 -16.49 3.44 2.01
N ALA A 11 -17.67 3.83 2.50
CA ALA A 11 -18.40 4.97 1.97
C ALA A 11 -17.66 6.31 2.22
N PHE A 12 -17.10 6.48 3.42
CA PHE A 12 -16.27 7.65 3.73
C PHE A 12 -14.97 7.69 2.91
N LEU A 13 -14.32 6.54 2.73
CA LEU A 13 -13.16 6.43 1.84
C LEU A 13 -13.50 6.81 0.40
N ALA A 14 -14.60 6.31 -0.16
CA ALA A 14 -15.06 6.68 -1.49
C ALA A 14 -15.36 8.19 -1.59
N GLN A 15 -15.89 8.79 -0.52
CA GLN A 15 -16.09 10.23 -0.45
C GLN A 15 -14.76 10.99 -0.45
N VAL A 16 -13.75 10.57 0.32
CA VAL A 16 -12.41 11.17 0.27
C VAL A 16 -11.79 11.04 -1.11
N GLU A 17 -11.92 9.88 -1.76
CA GLU A 17 -11.40 9.63 -3.09
C GLU A 17 -12.08 10.50 -4.15
N SER A 18 -13.40 10.72 -4.03
CA SER A 18 -14.16 11.60 -4.93
C SER A 18 -13.78 13.08 -4.82
N LEU A 19 -13.15 13.50 -3.72
CA LEU A 19 -12.68 14.88 -3.53
C LEU A 19 -11.34 15.16 -4.23
N HIS A 20 -10.83 14.21 -5.03
CA HIS A 20 -9.59 14.30 -5.79
C HIS A 20 -8.46 15.04 -5.04
N PRO A 21 -8.05 14.58 -3.83
CA PRO A 21 -6.93 15.19 -3.14
C PRO A 21 -5.64 14.87 -3.89
N SER A 22 -5.25 15.76 -4.81
CA SER A 22 -4.00 15.67 -5.57
C SER A 22 -2.82 15.59 -4.59
N GLY A 23 -2.05 14.51 -4.67
CA GLY A 23 -0.90 14.28 -3.79
C GLY A 23 -1.20 13.57 -2.46
N ALA A 24 -2.46 13.27 -2.11
CA ALA A 24 -2.75 12.50 -0.90
C ALA A 24 -2.42 11.02 -1.05
N THR A 25 -1.62 10.51 -0.13
CA THR A 25 -1.26 9.10 -0.06
C THR A 25 -2.47 8.26 0.34
N GLU A 26 -2.41 6.95 0.09
CA GLU A 26 -3.48 6.03 0.53
C GLU A 26 -3.71 6.11 2.05
N GLN A 27 -2.65 6.33 2.83
CA GLN A 27 -2.75 6.49 4.27
C GLN A 27 -3.45 7.80 4.65
N ASP A 28 -3.17 8.89 3.95
CA ASP A 28 -3.83 10.18 4.18
C ASP A 28 -5.33 10.08 3.88
N LYS A 29 -5.71 9.31 2.85
CA LYS A 29 -7.11 9.04 2.53
C LYS A 29 -7.80 8.24 3.64
N ILE A 30 -7.11 7.23 4.18
CA ILE A 30 -7.59 6.42 5.32
C ILE A 30 -7.73 7.28 6.57
N GLU A 31 -6.75 8.12 6.89
CA GLU A 31 -6.77 9.01 8.04
C GLU A 31 -7.90 10.04 7.94
N LYS A 32 -8.06 10.67 6.76
CA LYS A 32 -9.16 11.60 6.50
C LYS A 32 -10.53 10.92 6.58
N ALA A 33 -10.65 9.68 6.11
CA ALA A 33 -11.86 8.89 6.29
C ALA A 33 -12.14 8.54 7.75
N LYS A 34 -11.10 8.30 8.57
CA LYS A 34 -11.25 8.08 10.02
C LYS A 34 -11.71 9.34 10.76
N ILE A 35 -11.22 10.51 10.36
CA ILE A 35 -11.67 11.81 10.89
C ILE A 35 -13.18 11.98 10.59
N MET A 36 -13.60 11.80 9.33
CA MET A 36 -15.02 11.89 8.98
C MET A 36 -15.88 10.85 9.71
N TYR A 37 -15.38 9.62 9.88
CA TYR A 37 -16.09 8.59 10.64
C TYR A 37 -16.31 9.02 12.09
N LYS A 38 -15.29 9.60 12.74
CA LYS A 38 -15.36 10.06 14.14
C LYS A 38 -16.34 11.22 14.31
N GLU A 39 -16.36 12.16 13.36
CA GLU A 39 -17.27 13.30 13.37
C GLU A 39 -18.74 12.89 13.24
N ILE A 40 -19.02 11.88 12.41
CA ILE A 40 -20.39 11.46 12.09
C ILE A 40 -20.91 10.40 13.08
N GLU A 41 -20.11 9.39 13.39
CA GLU A 41 -20.52 8.29 14.29
C GLU A 41 -20.29 8.60 15.77
N LYS A 42 -19.68 9.76 16.09
CA LYS A 42 -19.33 10.17 17.47
C LYS A 42 -18.47 9.13 18.20
N GLY A 43 -17.72 8.32 17.47
CA GLY A 43 -16.96 7.20 18.01
C GLY A 43 -15.78 6.81 17.11
N ASN A 44 -14.75 6.23 17.71
CA ASN A 44 -13.55 5.80 16.99
C ASN A 44 -13.84 4.58 16.11
N PHE A 45 -13.14 4.50 14.97
CA PHE A 45 -13.17 3.30 14.13
C PHE A 45 -12.37 2.16 14.78
N THR A 46 -13.03 1.31 15.55
CA THR A 46 -12.40 0.24 16.34
C THR A 46 -12.09 -1.03 15.55
N VAL A 47 -12.60 -1.17 14.32
CA VAL A 47 -12.44 -2.36 13.47
C VAL A 47 -11.44 -2.14 12.31
N GLU A 48 -10.50 -1.23 12.49
CA GLU A 48 -9.46 -0.91 11.49
C GLU A 48 -8.64 -2.13 11.09
N HIS A 49 -8.18 -2.90 12.07
CA HIS A 49 -7.39 -4.10 11.83
C HIS A 49 -8.16 -5.12 10.97
N CYS A 50 -9.44 -5.33 11.26
CA CYS A 50 -10.30 -6.23 10.48
C CYS A 50 -10.52 -5.72 9.05
N TRP A 51 -10.70 -4.41 8.86
CA TRP A 51 -10.83 -3.83 7.50
C TRP A 51 -9.53 -3.98 6.69
N CYS A 52 -8.36 -3.75 7.30
CA CYS A 52 -7.06 -3.92 6.65
C CYS A 52 -6.79 -5.36 6.19
N GLN A 53 -7.28 -6.35 6.93
CA GLN A 53 -7.21 -7.75 6.53
C GLN A 53 -8.19 -8.09 5.40
N LEU A 54 -9.40 -7.51 5.43
CA LEU A 54 -10.45 -7.78 4.44
C LEU A 54 -10.19 -7.12 3.08
N ARG A 55 -9.64 -5.88 3.04
CA ARG A 55 -9.48 -5.09 1.80
C ARG A 55 -8.64 -5.76 0.71
N HIS A 56 -7.75 -6.68 1.09
CA HIS A 56 -6.87 -7.41 0.17
C HIS A 56 -7.44 -8.78 -0.23
N GLN A 57 -8.56 -9.21 0.35
CA GLN A 57 -9.17 -10.50 0.02
C GLN A 57 -9.92 -10.40 -1.32
N PRO A 58 -9.69 -11.31 -2.29
CA PRO A 58 -10.27 -11.22 -3.62
C PRO A 58 -11.81 -11.31 -3.60
N LYS A 59 -12.38 -12.15 -2.73
CA LYS A 59 -13.83 -12.23 -2.51
C LYS A 59 -14.42 -10.91 -1.96
N TRP A 60 -13.65 -10.20 -1.13
CA TRP A 60 -14.07 -8.93 -0.56
C TRP A 60 -14.07 -7.81 -1.60
N GLN A 61 -13.03 -7.75 -2.44
CA GLN A 61 -12.96 -6.78 -3.55
C GLN A 61 -14.10 -6.99 -4.54
N GLN A 62 -14.42 -8.24 -4.87
CA GLN A 62 -15.60 -8.58 -5.69
C GLN A 62 -16.90 -8.14 -5.02
N HIS A 63 -17.06 -8.36 -3.71
CA HIS A 63 -18.24 -7.91 -2.96
C HIS A 63 -18.38 -6.38 -2.95
N MET A 64 -17.29 -5.64 -2.74
CA MET A 64 -17.26 -4.18 -2.76
C MET A 64 -17.57 -3.61 -4.15
N ASN A 65 -17.02 -4.21 -5.22
CA ASN A 65 -17.33 -3.81 -6.58
C ASN A 65 -18.83 -3.97 -6.88
N ASN A 66 -19.43 -5.11 -6.53
CA ASN A 66 -20.87 -5.34 -6.70
C ASN A 66 -21.74 -4.31 -5.92
N LEU A 67 -21.31 -3.93 -4.71
CA LEU A 67 -21.97 -2.88 -3.91
C LEU A 67 -21.87 -1.50 -4.56
N ASN A 68 -20.74 -1.18 -5.19
CA ASN A 68 -20.53 0.08 -5.90
C ASN A 68 -21.29 0.13 -7.24
N THR A 69 -21.40 -0.98 -7.96
CA THR A 69 -22.15 -1.05 -9.23
C THR A 69 -23.66 -0.89 -9.00
N ARG A 70 -24.21 -1.40 -7.88
CA ARG A 70 -25.62 -1.18 -7.51
C ARG A 70 -25.96 0.27 -7.16
N ARG A 71 -24.97 1.15 -6.98
CA ARG A 71 -25.16 2.59 -6.71
C ARG A 71 -25.15 3.45 -7.97
N LYS A 72 -24.80 2.91 -9.14
CA LYS A 72 -24.98 3.60 -10.42
C LYS A 72 -26.42 3.36 -10.92
N PRO A 73 -27.17 4.40 -11.31
CA PRO A 73 -28.47 4.18 -11.94
C PRO A 73 -28.25 3.39 -13.25
N PRO A 74 -29.13 2.43 -13.58
CA PRO A 74 -29.03 1.69 -14.83
C PRO A 74 -29.27 2.65 -15.99
N ASP A 75 -28.23 2.91 -16.77
CA ASP A 75 -28.32 3.69 -18.00
C ASP A 75 -29.15 2.89 -19.01
N LYS A 76 -30.43 3.28 -19.16
CA LYS A 76 -31.34 2.75 -20.18
C LYS A 76 -31.39 3.73 -21.33
N ARG A 77 -30.77 3.41 -22.47
CA ARG A 77 -31.28 3.80 -23.80
C ARG A 77 -30.92 2.72 -24.83
N PRO A 78 -31.90 2.05 -25.46
CA PRO A 78 -31.68 1.35 -26.71
C PRO A 78 -31.76 2.31 -27.89
N ALA A 79 -31.08 1.92 -28.97
CA ALA A 79 -31.13 2.53 -30.29
C ALA A 79 -32.56 2.60 -30.85
N ASN A 80 -32.87 3.64 -31.63
CA ASN A 80 -33.69 3.49 -32.82
C ASN A 80 -33.46 4.65 -33.80
N GLU A 81 -33.31 4.25 -35.05
CA GLU A 81 -33.16 5.04 -36.28
C GLU A 81 -34.53 5.54 -36.77
N GLN A 82 -34.54 6.66 -37.51
CA GLN A 82 -35.44 6.99 -38.65
C GLN A 82 -35.17 8.46 -39.03
N SER A 83 -34.44 8.74 -40.12
CA SER A 83 -34.89 8.86 -41.52
C SER A 83 -35.87 10.02 -41.75
N PHE A 84 -35.50 10.96 -42.63
CA PHE A 84 -36.27 11.34 -43.83
C PHE A 84 -35.38 12.19 -44.77
N GLU A 85 -35.20 11.66 -45.98
CA GLU A 85 -34.58 12.25 -47.16
C GLU A 85 -35.60 13.06 -47.96
N VAL A 86 -35.18 14.11 -48.68
CA VAL A 86 -35.48 14.24 -50.13
C VAL A 86 -34.44 15.15 -50.83
N PRO A 87 -34.17 14.92 -52.14
CA PRO A 87 -32.94 15.31 -52.83
C PRO A 87 -33.13 16.53 -53.75
N ASP A 88 -32.04 17.19 -54.13
CA ASP A 88 -31.96 17.79 -55.47
C ASP A 88 -30.52 17.76 -56.00
N ASP A 89 -30.45 17.50 -57.30
CA ASP A 89 -29.32 17.09 -58.11
C ASP A 89 -28.71 18.32 -58.80
N VAL A 90 -27.43 18.65 -58.52
CA VAL A 90 -26.55 19.35 -59.45
C VAL A 90 -25.13 18.84 -59.26
N VAL A 91 -24.65 18.12 -60.27
CA VAL A 91 -23.24 17.86 -60.53
C VAL A 91 -22.55 19.20 -60.80
N GLU A 92 -21.65 19.65 -59.92
CA GLU A 92 -20.66 20.66 -60.31
C GLU A 92 -19.28 20.35 -59.69
N GLU A 93 -18.32 20.43 -60.59
CA GLU A 93 -16.94 20.00 -60.52
C GLU A 93 -16.10 20.86 -59.55
N ASN A 94 -15.21 20.16 -58.85
CA ASN A 94 -14.08 20.60 -58.04
C ASN A 94 -13.48 21.98 -58.38
N VAL A 95 -13.59 22.94 -57.44
CA VAL A 95 -12.53 23.94 -57.20
C VAL A 95 -12.34 24.13 -55.69
N GLU A 96 -11.40 23.38 -55.12
CA GLU A 96 -10.91 23.59 -53.75
C GLU A 96 -10.23 24.97 -53.65
N ARG A 97 -10.87 25.90 -52.93
CA ARG A 97 -10.31 27.21 -52.60
C ARG A 97 -9.02 27.04 -51.78
N PRO A 98 -7.94 27.80 -52.06
CA PRO A 98 -6.69 27.64 -51.33
C PRO A 98 -6.88 27.87 -49.81
N PRO A 99 -6.20 27.08 -48.95
CA PRO A 99 -6.35 27.19 -47.51
C PRO A 99 -5.88 28.58 -47.07
N GLY A 100 -6.83 29.37 -46.54
CA GLY A 100 -6.54 30.73 -46.11
C GLY A 100 -5.51 30.75 -44.98
N LYS A 101 -4.73 31.84 -44.91
CA LYS A 101 -3.71 32.18 -43.88
C LYS A 101 -4.14 31.99 -42.41
N LYS A 102 -5.43 31.76 -42.16
CA LYS A 102 -6.03 31.50 -40.85
C LYS A 102 -5.79 30.07 -40.37
N LEU A 103 -5.77 29.08 -41.27
CA LEU A 103 -5.59 27.67 -40.92
C LEU A 103 -4.13 27.34 -40.56
N GLU A 104 -3.17 27.89 -41.30
CA GLU A 104 -1.74 27.69 -41.03
C GLU A 104 -1.29 28.36 -39.72
N LYS A 105 -1.82 29.55 -39.41
CA LYS A 105 -1.60 30.22 -38.12
C LYS A 105 -2.19 29.43 -36.95
N ASP A 106 -3.31 28.74 -37.15
CA ASP A 106 -3.93 27.90 -36.12
C ASP A 106 -3.11 26.61 -35.90
N ASN A 107 -2.63 25.98 -36.96
CA ASN A 107 -1.74 24.81 -36.88
C ASN A 107 -0.40 25.15 -36.20
N LEU A 108 0.18 26.32 -36.48
CA LEU A 108 1.39 26.79 -35.80
C LEU A 108 1.16 27.06 -34.31
N ARG A 109 -0.01 27.61 -33.95
CA ARG A 109 -0.40 27.81 -32.55
C ARG A 109 -0.61 26.48 -31.82
N LYS A 110 -1.24 25.50 -32.47
CA LYS A 110 -1.44 24.15 -31.92
C LYS A 110 -0.12 23.44 -31.66
N ARG A 111 0.81 23.44 -32.62
CA ARG A 111 2.15 22.87 -32.44
C ARG A 111 2.93 23.51 -31.30
N LYS A 112 2.92 24.85 -31.22
CA LYS A 112 3.64 25.59 -30.17
C LYS A 112 3.02 25.39 -28.78
N ALA A 113 1.71 25.19 -28.70
CA ALA A 113 1.02 24.84 -27.46
C ALA A 113 1.30 23.40 -27.02
N GLN A 114 1.44 22.47 -27.97
CA GLN A 114 1.79 21.07 -27.70
C GLN A 114 3.25 20.97 -27.17
N GLU A 115 4.21 21.59 -27.86
CA GLU A 115 5.63 21.56 -27.50
C GLU A 115 5.92 22.25 -26.15
N ALA A 116 5.21 23.33 -25.83
CA ALA A 116 5.35 24.02 -24.53
C ALA A 116 4.69 23.26 -23.36
N CYS A 117 3.69 22.42 -23.64
CA CYS A 117 3.03 21.62 -22.61
C CYS A 117 3.82 20.35 -22.26
N ASP A 118 4.54 19.75 -23.22
CA ASP A 118 5.10 18.41 -23.06
C ASP A 118 6.40 18.38 -22.22
N ALA A 119 7.32 19.33 -22.39
CA ALA A 119 8.60 19.30 -21.68
C ALA A 119 8.47 19.63 -20.18
N ASP A 120 7.73 20.69 -19.85
CA ASP A 120 7.52 21.11 -18.46
C ASP A 120 6.64 20.10 -17.69
N PHE A 121 5.63 19.53 -18.35
CA PHE A 121 4.79 18.48 -17.76
C PHE A 121 5.56 17.20 -17.49
N ASN A 122 6.40 16.75 -18.44
CA ASN A 122 7.23 15.56 -18.25
C ASN A 122 8.26 15.75 -17.14
N GLY A 123 8.89 16.94 -17.06
CA GLY A 123 9.81 17.26 -15.98
C GLY A 123 9.14 17.31 -14.61
N ALA A 124 7.91 17.83 -14.53
CA ALA A 124 7.12 17.81 -13.30
C ALA A 124 6.72 16.38 -12.89
N LEU A 125 6.34 15.54 -13.86
CA LEU A 125 6.01 14.13 -13.62
C LEU A 125 7.23 13.35 -13.12
N GLU A 126 8.40 13.55 -13.71
CA GLU A 126 9.64 12.88 -13.29
C GLU A 126 10.00 13.24 -11.84
N LYS A 127 9.97 14.54 -11.50
CA LYS A 127 10.18 15.00 -10.12
C LYS A 127 9.19 14.36 -9.14
N MET A 128 7.90 14.33 -9.48
CA MET A 128 6.87 13.71 -8.65
C MET A 128 7.12 12.20 -8.45
N THR A 129 7.58 11.49 -9.48
CA THR A 129 7.91 10.07 -9.37
C THR A 129 9.17 9.81 -8.54
N ALA A 130 10.17 10.69 -8.65
CA ALA A 130 11.39 10.64 -7.84
C ALA A 130 11.07 10.89 -6.36
N ASP A 131 10.30 11.94 -6.04
CA ASP A 131 9.88 12.26 -4.67
C ASP A 131 9.07 11.09 -4.07
N ARG A 132 8.16 10.51 -4.85
CA ARG A 132 7.41 9.32 -4.43
C ARG A 132 8.32 8.13 -4.14
N ARG A 133 9.40 7.94 -4.93
CA ARG A 133 10.37 6.86 -4.72
C ARG A 133 11.17 7.09 -3.44
N LEU A 134 11.62 8.31 -3.19
CA LEU A 134 12.37 8.67 -1.98
C LEU A 134 11.50 8.51 -0.73
N PHE A 135 10.29 9.06 -0.73
CA PHE A 135 9.35 8.93 0.39
C PHE A 135 9.00 7.47 0.70
N MET A 136 8.75 6.65 -0.33
CA MET A 136 8.51 5.22 -0.15
C MET A 136 9.76 4.48 0.34
N GLY A 137 10.95 4.93 -0.04
CA GLY A 137 12.23 4.44 0.48
C GLY A 137 12.40 4.75 1.96
N GLU A 138 12.25 6.01 2.36
CA GLU A 138 12.34 6.44 3.76
C GLU A 138 11.33 5.74 4.65
N ARG A 139 10.08 5.58 4.18
CA ARG A 139 9.04 4.87 4.93
C ARG A 139 9.39 3.39 5.13
N ARG A 140 9.93 2.71 4.10
CA ARG A 140 10.41 1.33 4.24
C ARG A 140 11.56 1.27 5.25
N ALA A 141 12.51 2.20 5.17
CA ALA A 141 13.62 2.26 6.12
C ALA A 141 13.14 2.46 7.57
N TRP A 142 12.14 3.32 7.79
CA TRP A 142 11.53 3.50 9.11
C TRP A 142 10.85 2.24 9.65
N VAL A 143 10.08 1.53 8.80
CA VAL A 143 9.44 0.27 9.19
C VAL A 143 10.48 -0.79 9.52
N THR A 144 11.50 -0.96 8.67
CA THR A 144 12.60 -1.89 8.91
C THR A 144 13.32 -1.56 10.22
N LYS A 145 13.65 -0.29 10.46
CA LYS A 145 14.30 0.14 11.70
C LYS A 145 13.42 -0.10 12.94
N ALA A 146 12.11 0.14 12.84
CA ALA A 146 11.18 -0.15 13.93
C ALA A 146 11.08 -1.66 14.23
N ASP A 147 11.10 -2.49 13.19
CA ASP A 147 11.09 -3.94 13.31
C ASP A 147 12.40 -4.48 13.92
N GLU A 148 13.55 -3.92 13.51
CA GLU A 148 14.88 -4.21 14.08
C GLU A 148 14.94 -3.86 15.57
N VAL A 149 14.48 -2.66 15.96
CA VAL A 149 14.44 -2.24 17.36
C VAL A 149 13.53 -3.17 18.18
N ARG A 150 12.36 -3.53 17.66
CA ARG A 150 11.45 -4.47 18.33
C ARG A 150 12.07 -5.86 18.47
N GLY A 151 12.76 -6.34 17.43
CA GLY A 151 13.49 -7.60 17.45
C GLY A 151 14.63 -7.61 18.48
N ALA A 152 15.43 -6.54 18.51
CA ALA A 152 16.52 -6.38 19.47
C ALA A 152 16.00 -6.31 20.92
N GLN A 153 14.89 -5.61 21.15
CA GLN A 153 14.24 -5.55 22.46
C GLN A 153 13.76 -6.92 22.91
N LEU A 154 13.08 -7.66 22.03
CA LEU A 154 12.61 -9.02 22.32
C LEU A 154 13.79 -9.95 22.68
N GLU A 155 14.91 -9.84 21.97
CA GLU A 155 16.08 -10.67 22.23
C GLU A 155 16.78 -10.29 23.55
N LEU A 156 16.83 -8.99 23.86
CA LEU A 156 17.28 -8.52 25.16
C LEU A 156 16.40 -9.05 26.30
N ASP A 157 15.08 -9.04 26.12
CA ASP A 157 14.13 -9.53 27.12
C ASP A 157 14.23 -11.04 27.32
N LYS A 158 14.41 -11.81 26.24
CA LYS A 158 14.74 -13.25 26.34
C LYS A 158 16.02 -13.48 27.13
N ARG A 159 17.07 -12.69 26.87
CA ARG A 159 18.36 -12.82 27.58
C ARG A 159 18.21 -12.49 29.05
N LYS A 160 17.48 -11.43 29.40
CA LYS A 160 17.17 -11.06 30.78
C LYS A 160 16.39 -12.17 31.49
N PHE A 161 15.33 -12.69 30.87
CA PHE A 161 14.54 -13.79 31.40
C PHE A 161 15.41 -15.04 31.64
N LYS A 162 16.26 -15.40 30.68
CA LYS A 162 17.21 -16.51 30.81
C LYS A 162 18.14 -16.32 32.02
N THR A 163 18.70 -15.12 32.19
CA THR A 163 19.55 -14.78 33.34
C THR A 163 18.79 -14.88 34.65
N GLU A 164 17.59 -14.32 34.72
CA GLU A 164 16.74 -14.33 35.92
C GLU A 164 16.36 -15.75 36.35
N ILE A 165 16.01 -16.61 35.40
CA ILE A 165 15.69 -18.01 35.70
C ILE A 165 16.93 -18.76 36.20
N MET A 166 18.10 -18.55 35.60
CA MET A 166 19.32 -19.25 35.99
C MET A 166 19.84 -18.82 37.37
N SER A 167 19.60 -17.56 37.78
CA SER A 167 20.01 -17.05 39.08
C SER A 167 18.93 -17.18 40.18
N LYS A 168 17.77 -17.78 39.87
CA LYS A 168 16.66 -17.94 40.82
C LYS A 168 17.06 -18.88 41.97
N ASP A 169 16.97 -18.39 43.21
CA ASP A 169 17.08 -19.23 44.41
C ASP A 169 15.81 -20.10 44.56
N LEU A 170 16.03 -21.41 44.73
CA LEU A 170 14.99 -22.41 44.81
C LEU A 170 14.77 -22.92 46.23
N SER A 171 15.67 -22.61 47.17
CA SER A 171 15.66 -23.15 48.53
C SER A 171 14.37 -22.85 49.31
N ASN A 172 13.76 -21.70 49.04
CA ASN A 172 12.54 -21.21 49.71
C ASN A 172 11.22 -21.53 48.95
N MET A 173 11.26 -22.41 47.94
CA MET A 173 10.10 -22.72 47.10
C MET A 173 9.49 -24.09 47.41
N THR A 174 8.22 -24.30 47.02
CA THR A 174 7.59 -25.63 47.13
C THR A 174 8.26 -26.63 46.19
N VAL A 175 8.24 -27.93 46.53
CA VAL A 175 8.86 -29.01 45.73
C VAL A 175 8.41 -28.96 44.25
N MET A 176 7.12 -28.71 44.01
CA MET A 176 6.57 -28.62 42.65
C MET A 176 7.12 -27.42 41.87
N GLN A 177 7.25 -26.26 42.52
CA GLN A 177 7.80 -25.07 41.87
C GLN A 177 9.31 -25.20 41.64
N GLN A 178 10.05 -25.78 42.61
CA GLN A 178 11.47 -26.09 42.44
C GLN A 178 11.71 -26.96 41.20
N ALA A 179 10.93 -28.05 41.06
CA ALA A 179 11.02 -28.94 39.90
C ALA A 179 10.73 -28.21 38.57
N TYR A 180 9.77 -27.29 38.56
CA TYR A 180 9.44 -26.48 37.37
C TYR A 180 10.63 -25.60 36.95
N PHE A 181 11.20 -24.81 37.86
CA PHE A 181 12.32 -23.92 37.53
C PHE A 181 13.60 -24.69 37.19
N LEU A 182 13.89 -25.80 37.87
CA LEU A 182 15.01 -26.68 37.52
C LEU A 182 14.91 -27.21 36.08
N ASN A 183 13.71 -27.60 35.63
CA ASN A 183 13.50 -28.05 34.26
C ASN A 183 13.79 -26.93 33.25
N ILE A 184 13.35 -25.70 33.55
CA ILE A 184 13.64 -24.55 32.68
C ILE A 184 15.13 -24.23 32.68
N GLN A 185 15.80 -24.21 33.83
CA GLN A 185 17.25 -24.04 33.93
C GLN A 185 18.00 -25.09 33.10
N LYS A 186 17.60 -26.36 33.19
CA LYS A 186 18.17 -27.46 32.39
C LYS A 186 18.01 -27.22 30.89
N LYS A 187 16.79 -26.91 30.41
CA LYS A 187 16.55 -26.59 29.00
C LYS A 187 17.36 -25.40 28.51
N ILE A 188 17.47 -24.37 29.35
CA ILE A 188 18.27 -23.17 29.08
C ILE A 188 19.74 -23.53 28.88
N TYR A 189 20.27 -24.44 29.70
CA TYR A 189 21.65 -24.92 29.67
C TYR A 189 21.93 -25.78 28.44
N GLU A 190 21.06 -26.76 28.15
CA GLU A 190 21.15 -27.62 26.96
C GLU A 190 21.14 -26.80 25.66
N ASN A 191 20.23 -25.81 25.56
CA ASN A 191 20.19 -24.91 24.41
C ASN A 191 21.47 -24.07 24.23
N SER A 192 22.19 -23.74 25.31
CA SER A 192 23.49 -23.07 25.17
C SER A 192 24.61 -23.99 24.68
N LEU A 193 24.57 -25.28 25.03
CA LEU A 193 25.54 -26.26 24.52
C LEU A 193 25.36 -26.47 23.02
N ASN A 194 24.12 -26.68 22.58
CA ASN A 194 23.80 -26.92 21.17
C ASN A 194 24.15 -25.72 20.26
N ASN A 195 24.05 -24.49 20.78
CA ASN A 195 24.45 -23.29 20.05
C ASN A 195 25.98 -23.09 20.00
N SER A 196 26.75 -23.74 20.87
CA SER A 196 28.21 -23.66 20.92
C SER A 196 28.90 -24.67 19.98
N GLU A 197 28.22 -25.76 19.61
CA GLU A 197 28.78 -26.80 18.73
C GLU A 197 28.75 -26.41 17.24
N GLY A 198 28.04 -25.34 16.86
CA GLY A 198 27.91 -24.87 15.46
C GLY A 198 28.97 -23.88 14.96
N THR A 199 30.00 -23.55 15.76
CA THR A 199 31.02 -22.54 15.39
C THR A 199 32.43 -23.10 15.17
N PHE A 200 32.59 -24.42 15.11
CA PHE A 200 33.86 -25.03 14.69
C PHE A 200 33.70 -25.68 13.31
N ASP A 201 34.72 -25.48 12.49
CA ASP A 201 34.92 -25.96 11.12
C ASP A 201 34.14 -25.27 10.00
N THR A 202 34.82 -24.34 9.32
CA THR A 202 35.44 -24.64 8.00
C THR A 202 36.41 -23.50 7.64
N SER A 203 37.69 -23.63 8.01
CA SER A 203 38.75 -22.86 7.35
C SER A 203 39.12 -23.58 6.04
N PRO A 204 39.08 -22.94 4.86
CA PRO A 204 39.56 -23.58 3.65
C PRO A 204 41.09 -23.59 3.67
N SER A 205 41.69 -24.78 3.75
CA SER A 205 43.10 -24.98 3.44
C SER A 205 43.37 -24.56 1.99
N ILE A 206 44.18 -23.51 1.81
CA ILE A 206 44.68 -23.07 0.51
C ILE A 206 45.71 -24.10 0.01
N PRO A 207 45.55 -24.69 -1.19
CA PRO A 207 46.58 -25.53 -1.76
C PRO A 207 47.67 -24.65 -2.40
N HIS A 208 48.90 -24.83 -1.96
CA HIS A 208 50.10 -24.31 -2.64
C HIS A 208 50.30 -25.08 -3.97
N GLY A 209 50.12 -24.40 -5.10
CA GLY A 209 50.90 -24.66 -6.33
C GLY A 209 52.01 -23.60 -6.36
N GLY A 210 53.29 -23.92 -6.46
CA GLY A 210 53.91 -24.85 -7.41
C GLY A 210 54.43 -24.01 -8.57
N VAL A 211 55.65 -23.48 -8.42
CA VAL A 211 56.42 -22.80 -9.49
C VAL A 211 57.29 -23.82 -10.19
#